data_AF-A0A8C1GSF2-F1
#
_entry.id   AF-A0A8C1GSF2-F1
#
_cell.length_a   1.000
_cell.length_b   1.000
_cell.length_c   1.000
_cell.angle_alpha   90.00
_cell.angle_beta   90.00
_cell.angle_gamma   90.00
#
_symmetry.space_group_name_H-M   'P 1'
#
loop_
_entity.id
_entity.type
_entity.pdbx_description
1 polymer ?
#
loop_
_entity_poly.entity_id
_entity_poly.type
_entity_poly.pdbx_seq_one_letter_code
_entity_poly.pdbx_strand_id
1 'polypeptide(L)'
;GWGTRKRPGEEWILQLMAIANSTENALTMVNDEMKQLRDAVIQNRLALDMLTSESGGICKMLGTSCCFHIPDYSDNITNIIAHMRMAVKEGKLWWKNSSA
;
A
#
# COMPACT_ATOMS: atom_id res chain seq x y z
N GLY A 1 20.16 13.57 36.01
CA GLY A 1 19.12 13.67 34.97
C GLY A 1 19.79 14.17 33.71
N TRP A 2 19.95 13.31 32.71
CA TRP A 2 20.66 13.66 31.48
C TRP A 2 19.64 14.12 30.45
N GLY A 3 19.50 15.45 30.35
CA GLY A 3 18.75 16.08 29.27
C GLY A 3 19.50 15.88 27.96
N THR A 4 18.87 15.22 27.01
CA THR A 4 19.36 15.13 25.62
C THR A 4 19.39 16.53 25.04
N ARG A 5 20.60 17.05 24.79
CA ARG A 5 20.78 18.32 24.09
C ARG A 5 20.39 18.09 22.62
N LYS A 6 19.13 18.40 22.26
CA LYS A 6 18.67 18.41 20.86
C LYS A 6 19.61 19.30 20.04
N ARG A 7 20.15 18.80 18.92
CA ARG A 7 20.95 19.61 17.98
C ARG A 7 20.04 20.66 17.33
N PRO A 8 20.34 21.96 17.45
CA PRO A 8 19.55 23.01 16.79
C PRO A 8 19.58 22.80 15.26
N GLY A 9 18.40 22.69 14.63
CA GLY A 9 18.27 22.58 13.17
C GLY A 9 17.94 21.20 12.60
N GLU A 10 17.93 20.13 13.41
CA GLU A 10 17.63 18.77 12.92
C GLU A 10 16.29 18.20 13.43
N GLU A 11 15.46 19.00 14.09
CA GLU A 11 14.19 18.55 14.67
C GLU A 11 13.20 18.01 13.62
N TRP A 12 13.26 18.54 12.39
CA TRP A 12 12.45 18.09 11.27
C TRP A 12 12.75 16.65 10.85
N ILE A 13 13.96 16.13 11.13
CA ILE A 13 14.37 14.77 10.76
C ILE A 13 13.51 13.74 11.48
N LEU A 14 13.22 13.95 12.77
CA LEU A 14 12.35 13.08 13.55
C LEU A 14 10.90 13.14 13.06
N GLN A 15 10.42 14.34 12.68
CA GLN A 15 9.08 14.50 12.11
C GLN A 15 8.95 13.80 10.75
N LEU A 16 9.97 13.91 9.90
CA LEU A 16 10.01 13.21 8.62
C LEU A 16 9.97 11.69 8.80
N MET A 17 10.74 11.13 9.74
CA MET A 17 10.69 9.70 10.05
C MET A 17 9.33 9.26 10.58
N ALA A 18 8.68 10.10 11.39
CA ALA A 18 7.34 9.82 11.91
C ALA A 18 6.33 9.77 10.76
N ILE A 19 6.34 10.77 9.87
CA ILE A 19 5.47 10.81 8.69
C ILE A 19 5.75 9.60 7.80
N ALA A 20 7.02 9.30 7.48
CA ALA A 20 7.37 8.16 6.64
C ALA A 20 6.89 6.82 7.22
N ASN A 21 6.99 6.65 8.55
CA ASN A 21 6.48 5.45 9.25
C ASN A 21 4.95 5.38 9.21
N SER A 22 4.25 6.51 9.39
CA SER A 22 2.78 6.56 9.26
C SER A 22 2.32 6.31 7.83
N THR A 23 3.01 6.86 6.83
CA THR A 23 2.71 6.64 5.40
C THR A 23 2.93 5.20 5.00
N GLU A 24 4.02 4.57 5.45
CA GLU A 24 4.28 3.15 5.22
C GLU A 24 3.17 2.26 5.79
N ASN A 25 2.73 2.53 7.02
CA ASN A 25 1.64 1.79 7.64
C ASN A 25 0.30 1.99 6.90
N ALA A 26 0.01 3.23 6.48
CA ALA A 26 -1.17 3.53 5.67
C ALA A 26 -1.14 2.79 4.32
N LEU A 27 0.01 2.77 3.64
CA LEU A 27 0.18 2.02 2.39
C LEU A 27 0.02 0.52 2.57
N THR A 28 0.48 -0.04 3.70
CA THR A 28 0.24 -1.45 4.03
C THR A 28 -1.26 -1.74 4.10
N MET A 29 -2.02 -0.95 4.87
CA MET A 29 -3.47 -1.13 4.99
C MET A 29 -4.20 -0.97 3.66
N VAL A 30 -3.86 0.06 2.88
CA VAL A 30 -4.46 0.30 1.56
C VAL A 30 -4.13 -0.84 0.58
N ASN A 31 -2.90 -1.37 0.61
CA ASN A 31 -2.52 -2.48 -0.25
C ASN A 31 -3.33 -3.75 0.06
N ASP A 32 -3.51 -4.05 1.34
CA ASP A 32 -4.30 -5.20 1.80
C ASP A 32 -5.78 -5.05 1.43
N GLU A 33 -6.34 -3.85 1.60
CA GLU A 33 -7.72 -3.54 1.19
C GLU A 33 -7.90 -3.68 -0.32
N MET A 34 -6.98 -3.12 -1.12
CA MET A 34 -7.04 -3.20 -2.58
C MET A 34 -6.93 -4.64 -3.09
N LYS A 35 -6.11 -5.48 -2.46
CA LYS A 35 -6.03 -6.91 -2.78
C LYS A 35 -7.36 -7.61 -2.55
N GLN A 36 -8.00 -7.38 -1.40
CA GLN A 36 -9.30 -7.97 -1.08
C GLN A 36 -10.42 -7.47 -2.01
N LEU A 37 -10.43 -6.16 -2.31
CA LEU A 37 -11.40 -5.59 -3.24
C LEU A 37 -11.23 -6.17 -4.64
N ARG A 38 -9.99 -6.33 -5.11
CA ARG A 38 -9.71 -6.96 -6.41
C ARG A 38 -10.29 -8.38 -6.47
N ASP A 39 -10.05 -9.20 -5.44
CA ASP A 39 -10.56 -10.57 -5.39
C ASP A 39 -12.10 -10.61 -5.34
N ALA A 40 -12.72 -9.76 -4.51
CA ALA A 40 -14.17 -9.66 -4.42
C ALA A 40 -14.80 -9.23 -5.75
N VAL A 41 -14.18 -8.27 -6.45
CA VAL A 41 -14.68 -7.79 -7.74
C VAL A 41 -14.53 -8.86 -8.83
N ILE A 42 -13.42 -9.62 -8.86
CA ILE A 42 -13.26 -10.77 -9.76
C ILE A 42 -14.31 -11.85 -9.47
N GLN A 43 -14.58 -12.16 -8.19
CA GLN A 43 -15.62 -13.11 -7.81
C GLN A 43 -17.03 -12.65 -8.21
N ASN A 44 -17.35 -11.38 -7.97
CA ASN A 44 -18.61 -10.78 -8.41
C ASN A 44 -18.78 -10.90 -9.93
N ARG A 45 -17.69 -10.69 -10.69
CA ARG A 45 -17.71 -10.84 -12.14
C ARG A 45 -18.02 -12.28 -12.56
N LEU A 46 -17.37 -13.27 -11.94
CA LEU A 46 -17.61 -14.69 -12.20
C LEU A 46 -19.06 -15.09 -11.87
N ALA A 47 -19.59 -14.63 -10.74
CA ALA A 47 -20.98 -14.86 -10.36
C ALA A 47 -21.95 -14.25 -11.38
N LEU A 48 -21.69 -13.02 -11.84
CA LEU A 48 -22.51 -12.37 -12.87
C LEU A 48 -22.43 -13.13 -14.20
N ASP A 49 -21.25 -13.58 -14.63
CA ASP A 49 -21.10 -14.39 -15.85
C ASP A 49 -21.85 -15.73 -15.74
N MET A 50 -21.85 -16.36 -14.56
CA MET A 50 -22.61 -17.59 -14.33
C MET A 50 -24.12 -17.35 -14.41
N LEU A 51 -24.62 -16.30 -13.74
CA LEU A 51 -26.03 -15.91 -13.75
C LEU A 51 -26.52 -15.51 -15.15
N THR A 52 -25.62 -15.01 -15.99
CA THR A 52 -25.94 -14.54 -17.35
C THR A 52 -25.43 -15.48 -18.43
N SER A 53 -25.11 -16.73 -18.07
CA SER A 53 -24.54 -17.72 -18.97
C SER A 53 -25.44 -18.01 -20.19
N GLU A 54 -26.77 -18.04 -20.03
CA GLU A 54 -27.72 -18.17 -21.15
C GLU A 54 -27.67 -17.00 -22.14
N SER A 55 -27.32 -15.81 -21.66
CA SER A 55 -27.09 -14.63 -22.50
C SER A 55 -25.64 -14.55 -23.03
N GLY A 56 -24.81 -15.54 -22.71
CA GLY A 56 -23.39 -15.63 -23.06
C GLY A 56 -22.46 -14.76 -22.22
N GLY A 57 -22.81 -14.54 -20.94
CA GLY A 57 -22.03 -13.78 -19.97
C GLY A 57 -22.42 -12.31 -19.89
N ILE A 58 -22.00 -11.62 -18.83
CA ILE A 58 -22.56 -10.30 -18.48
C ILE A 58 -22.11 -9.24 -19.49
N CYS A 59 -20.93 -9.40 -20.11
CA CYS A 59 -20.51 -8.52 -21.20
C CYS A 59 -21.41 -8.62 -22.43
N LYS A 60 -21.79 -9.83 -22.85
CA LYS A 60 -22.64 -10.05 -24.02
C LYS A 60 -24.07 -9.62 -23.72
N MET A 61 -24.57 -9.93 -22.53
CA MET A 61 -25.87 -9.45 -22.04
C MET A 61 -25.98 -7.92 -22.09
N LEU A 62 -24.93 -7.20 -21.68
CA LEU A 62 -24.89 -5.73 -21.70
C LEU A 62 -24.58 -5.13 -23.09
N GLY A 63 -24.18 -5.94 -24.08
CA GLY A 63 -23.76 -5.47 -25.39
C GLY A 63 -22.47 -4.63 -25.37
N THR A 64 -21.61 -4.82 -24.37
CA THR A 64 -20.37 -4.05 -24.17
C THR A 64 -19.13 -4.88 -24.48
N SER A 65 -18.04 -4.24 -24.92
CA SER A 65 -16.74 -4.89 -25.08
C SER A 65 -16.24 -5.46 -23.75
N CYS A 66 -15.79 -6.72 -23.75
CA CYS A 66 -15.31 -7.36 -22.54
C CYS A 66 -13.82 -7.11 -22.31
N CYS A 67 -13.51 -6.09 -21.52
CA CYS A 67 -12.16 -5.81 -21.05
C CYS A 67 -12.18 -5.67 -19.53
N PHE A 68 -12.13 -6.81 -18.82
CA PHE A 68 -12.06 -6.82 -17.37
C PHE A 68 -10.69 -7.32 -16.91
N HIS A 69 -9.73 -6.40 -16.84
CA HIS A 69 -8.42 -6.66 -16.27
C HIS A 69 -8.18 -5.69 -15.11
N ILE A 70 -8.16 -6.21 -13.89
CA ILE A 70 -7.68 -5.47 -12.72
C ILE A 70 -6.23 -5.87 -12.50
N PRO A 71 -5.26 -4.97 -12.74
CA PRO A 71 -3.86 -5.28 -12.50
C PRO A 71 -3.64 -5.54 -11.01
N ASP A 72 -2.71 -6.44 -10.72
CA ASP A 72 -2.28 -6.73 -9.35
C ASP A 72 -0.92 -6.09 -9.12
N TYR A 73 -0.89 -5.01 -8.35
CA TYR A 73 0.34 -4.30 -7.95
C TYR A 73 0.74 -4.62 -6.51
N SER A 74 0.11 -5.62 -5.87
CA SER A 74 0.31 -5.86 -4.45
C SER A 74 1.75 -6.17 -4.08
N ASP A 75 2.47 -6.91 -4.92
CA ASP A 75 3.90 -7.20 -4.75
C ASP A 75 4.77 -5.96 -4.95
N ASN A 76 4.48 -5.15 -5.98
CA ASN A 76 5.20 -3.89 -6.22
C ASN A 76 5.07 -2.94 -5.01
N ILE A 77 3.85 -2.78 -4.49
CA ILE A 77 3.58 -1.92 -3.33
C ILE A 77 4.25 -2.50 -2.08
N THR A 78 4.21 -3.82 -1.88
CA THR A 78 4.90 -4.51 -0.78
C THR A 78 6.41 -4.25 -0.81
N ASN A 79 7.02 -4.28 -1.99
CA ASN A 79 8.44 -3.98 -2.17
C ASN A 79 8.78 -2.51 -1.82
N ILE A 80 7.91 -1.57 -2.22
CA ILE A 80 8.06 -0.15 -1.87
C ILE A 80 7.95 0.05 -0.35
N ILE A 81 6.97 -0.59 0.28
CA ILE A 81 6.80 -0.59 1.75
C ILE A 81 8.05 -1.13 2.44
N ALA A 82 8.61 -2.25 1.96
CA ALA A 82 9.84 -2.81 2.51
C ALA A 82 11.01 -1.82 2.41
N HIS A 83 11.15 -1.14 1.28
CA HIS A 83 12.14 -0.08 1.11
C HIS A 83 11.92 1.10 2.07
N MET A 84 10.67 1.54 2.27
CA MET A 84 10.35 2.59 3.25
C MET A 84 10.74 2.18 4.68
N ARG A 85 10.45 0.94 5.08
CA ARG A 85 10.83 0.39 6.40
C ARG A 85 12.33 0.42 6.61
N MET A 86 13.12 0.04 5.59
CA MET A 86 14.58 0.10 5.65
C MET A 86 15.07 1.54 5.83
N ALA A 87 14.58 2.47 5.02
CA ALA A 87 14.97 3.88 5.09
C ALA A 87 14.65 4.52 6.46
N VAL A 88 13.46 4.25 7.02
CA VAL A 88 13.09 4.73 8.37
C VAL A 88 14.00 4.13 9.44
N LYS A 89 14.35 2.84 9.34
CA LYS A 89 15.24 2.17 10.30
C LYS A 89 16.65 2.74 10.25
N GLU A 90 17.21 2.91 9.06
CA GLU A 90 18.54 3.49 8.84
C GLU A 90 18.60 4.93 9.35
N GLY A 91 17.58 5.74 9.02
CA GLY A 91 17.46 7.10 9.52
C GLY A 91 17.44 7.17 11.05
N LYS A 92 16.68 6.29 11.72
CA LYS A 92 16.65 6.20 13.19
C LYS A 92 18.01 5.80 13.78
N LEU A 93 18.73 4.88 13.15
CA LEU A 93 20.07 4.46 13.60
C LEU A 93 21.09 5.58 13.45
N TRP A 94 21.11 6.25 12.30
CA TRP A 94 21.96 7.41 12.06
C TRP A 94 21.71 8.51 13.09
N TRP A 95 20.44 8.82 13.36
CA TRP A 95 20.06 9.80 14.38
C TRP A 95 20.61 9.44 15.76
N LYS A 96 20.43 8.19 16.20
CA LYS A 96 20.92 7.71 17.50
C LYS A 96 22.43 7.81 17.62
N ASN A 97 23.17 7.35 16.61
CA ASN A 97 24.64 7.33 16.63
C ASN A 97 25.26 8.71 16.48
N SER A 98 24.56 9.65 15.83
CA SER A 98 25.03 11.03 15.67
C SER A 98 24.67 11.94 16.85
N SER A 99 23.78 11.46 17.74
CA SER A 99 23.33 12.17 18.95
C SER A 99 24.05 11.71 20.22
N ALA A 100 24.89 10.68 20.12
CA ALA A 100 25.80 10.19 21.16
C ALA A 100 27.13 10.94 21.09
#